data_AF-A0A3D0RUP9-F1
#
_entry.id   AF-A0A3D0RUP9-F1
#
_cell.length_a   1.000
_cell.length_b   1.000
_cell.length_c   1.000
_cell.angle_alpha   90.00
_cell.angle_beta   90.00
_cell.angle_gamma   90.00
#
_symmetry.space_group_name_H-M   'P 1'
#
loop_
_entity.id
_entity.type
_entity.pdbx_description
1 polymer ?
#
loop_
_entity_poly.entity_id
_entity_poly.type
_entity_poly.pdbx_seq_one_letter_code
_entity_poly.pdbx_strand_id
1 'polypeptide(L)'
;MAPRPQWHHTMQEARRQACLAIDFYNRPGDRRSYLDFVVHMHLAWQNLLHADRARRDEPILFREKNRRYVRNPDGTRKTWDLTECLKHEFSDADPVRQNIVFFIGLRNKIEHRFQDAFMATTGPHAHAYVINFESELIRRFGKPYSLADELRFPVFVQSLTPEGVEAQRKLRKNLPASARNYVTKFEAELDPAVLASPQFVYRVQLTPVKGPKSEADMAVTFVSARDLSDEEVAALKKDGKAGTVFVTEKQREVGLLDKMLPKAAAKAVEDQIPFEFRTNHFARTWKTLGVRPSGSSKTPDKTQAHYCIYVQAMSQYVYTPAYVQKLVELISTEAGYESTVGSKPRRKVTKLATGKKAANRTGASA
;
A
#
# COMPACT_ATOMS: atom_id res chain seq x y z
N MET A 1 -27.05 38.89 9.30
CA MET A 1 -26.52 37.74 8.52
C MET A 1 -27.35 36.51 8.86
N ALA A 2 -27.80 35.74 7.87
CA ALA A 2 -28.47 34.46 8.14
C ALA A 2 -27.48 33.50 8.86
N PRO A 3 -27.95 32.66 9.80
CA PRO A 3 -27.11 31.68 10.47
C PRO A 3 -26.52 30.71 9.45
N ARG A 4 -25.24 30.37 9.61
CA ARG A 4 -24.56 29.41 8.72
C ARG A 4 -25.25 28.03 8.88
N PRO A 5 -25.39 27.26 7.79
CA PRO A 5 -26.02 25.95 7.85
C PRO A 5 -25.17 24.97 8.70
N GLN A 6 -25.81 23.96 9.30
CA GLN A 6 -25.14 23.01 10.20
C GLN A 6 -23.92 22.33 9.54
N TRP A 7 -24.02 21.96 8.26
CA TRP A 7 -22.91 21.36 7.52
C TRP A 7 -21.65 22.23 7.50
N HIS A 8 -21.81 23.57 7.52
CA HIS A 8 -20.69 24.49 7.52
C HIS A 8 -19.90 24.37 8.84
N HIS A 9 -20.58 24.25 9.98
CA HIS A 9 -19.90 24.05 11.27
C HIS A 9 -19.18 22.70 11.33
N THR A 10 -19.80 21.63 10.82
CA THR A 10 -19.16 20.31 10.73
C THR A 10 -17.94 20.32 9.81
N MET A 11 -18.00 21.02 8.68
CA MET A 11 -16.86 21.17 7.77
C MET A 11 -15.73 21.99 8.42
N GLN A 12 -16.05 23.08 9.14
CA GLN A 12 -15.04 23.84 9.88
C GLN A 12 -14.38 23.00 10.98
N GLU A 13 -15.14 22.12 11.62
CA GLU A 13 -14.57 21.16 12.57
C GLU A 13 -13.65 20.15 11.86
N ALA A 14 -13.99 19.70 10.64
CA ALA A 14 -13.09 18.87 9.83
C ALA A 14 -11.74 19.57 9.57
N ARG A 15 -11.78 20.84 9.17
CA ARG A 15 -10.60 21.70 8.95
C ARG A 15 -9.75 21.81 10.22
N ARG A 16 -10.39 22.17 11.35
CA ARG A 16 -9.72 22.30 12.64
C ARG A 16 -9.02 21.01 13.08
N GLN A 17 -9.68 19.87 12.90
CA GLN A 17 -9.14 18.56 13.23
C GLN A 17 -7.93 18.19 12.36
N ALA A 18 -7.98 18.51 11.06
CA ALA A 18 -6.85 18.30 10.16
C ALA A 18 -5.64 19.16 10.55
N CYS A 19 -5.83 20.44 10.85
CA CYS A 19 -4.74 21.32 11.31
C CYS A 19 -4.13 20.81 12.63
N LEU A 20 -4.97 20.42 13.60
CA LEU A 20 -4.51 19.86 14.87
C LEU A 20 -3.73 18.56 14.69
N ALA A 21 -4.16 17.68 13.79
CA ALA A 21 -3.43 16.46 13.47
C ALA A 21 -2.02 16.77 12.97
N ILE A 22 -1.90 17.72 12.03
CA ILE A 22 -0.64 18.10 11.42
C ILE A 22 0.27 18.79 12.44
N ASP A 23 -0.27 19.56 13.37
CA ASP A 23 0.50 20.09 14.51
C ASP A 23 1.12 18.96 15.34
N PHE A 24 0.35 17.92 15.69
CA PHE A 24 0.90 16.76 16.43
C PHE A 24 1.97 16.01 15.65
N TYR A 25 1.84 15.94 14.33
CA TYR A 25 2.83 15.31 13.45
C TYR A 25 4.12 16.15 13.36
N ASN A 26 3.99 17.47 13.31
CA ASN A 26 5.10 18.41 13.08
C ASN A 26 5.86 18.80 14.36
N ARG A 27 5.32 18.54 15.55
CA ARG A 27 6.01 18.85 16.83
C ARG A 27 7.38 18.14 16.93
N PRO A 28 8.36 18.77 17.61
CA PRO A 28 9.67 18.17 17.84
C PRO A 28 9.65 17.22 19.04
N GLY A 29 10.56 16.23 19.01
CA GLY A 29 10.87 15.38 20.16
C GLY A 29 9.68 14.60 20.71
N ASP A 30 9.60 14.54 22.04
CA ASP A 30 8.59 13.84 22.83
C ASP A 30 7.18 14.44 22.73
N ARG A 31 7.06 15.70 22.28
CA ARG A 31 5.78 16.38 22.05
C ARG A 31 5.10 15.94 20.75
N ARG A 32 5.82 15.19 19.90
CA ARG A 32 5.27 14.60 18.70
C ARG A 32 4.38 13.43 19.07
N SER A 33 3.23 13.33 18.43
CA SER A 33 2.32 12.19 18.64
C SER A 33 1.77 11.69 17.32
N TYR A 34 2.23 10.51 16.91
CA TYR A 34 1.69 9.88 15.69
C TYR A 34 0.29 9.32 15.92
N LEU A 35 0.02 8.85 17.14
CA LEU A 35 -1.32 8.37 17.49
C LEU A 35 -2.34 9.52 17.40
N ASP A 36 -2.01 10.69 17.96
CA ASP A 36 -2.91 11.85 17.93
C ASP A 36 -3.09 12.35 16.50
N PHE A 37 -2.03 12.35 15.67
CA PHE A 37 -2.17 12.61 14.23
C PHE A 37 -3.20 11.68 13.57
N VAL A 38 -3.10 10.36 13.79
CA VAL A 38 -4.02 9.38 13.19
C VAL A 38 -5.45 9.57 13.70
N VAL A 39 -5.63 9.85 15.01
CA VAL A 39 -6.95 10.07 15.62
C VAL A 39 -7.59 11.35 15.09
N HIS A 40 -6.85 12.46 15.07
CA HIS A 40 -7.38 13.74 14.60
C HIS A 40 -7.66 13.75 13.10
N MET A 41 -6.81 13.11 12.28
CA MET A 41 -7.12 12.93 10.85
C MET A 41 -8.35 12.04 10.63
N HIS A 42 -8.54 10.99 11.44
CA HIS A 42 -9.75 10.17 11.38
C HIS A 42 -11.02 11.00 11.64
N LEU A 43 -11.00 11.85 12.67
CA LEU A 43 -12.09 12.78 12.95
C LEU A 43 -12.28 13.80 11.83
N ALA A 44 -11.19 14.32 11.26
CA ALA A 44 -11.24 15.25 10.14
C ALA A 44 -11.97 14.62 8.95
N TRP A 45 -11.56 13.43 8.51
CA TRP A 45 -12.22 12.71 7.41
C TRP A 45 -13.68 12.39 7.69
N GLN A 46 -14.01 11.94 8.91
CA GLN A 46 -15.41 11.66 9.26
C GLN A 46 -16.27 12.92 9.18
N ASN A 47 -15.79 14.04 9.72
CA ASN A 47 -16.50 15.32 9.68
C ASN A 47 -16.61 15.88 8.27
N LEU A 48 -15.57 15.71 7.42
CA LEU A 48 -15.60 16.12 6.03
C LEU A 48 -16.74 15.41 5.28
N LEU A 49 -16.81 14.08 5.39
CA LEU A 49 -17.83 13.29 4.69
C LEU A 49 -19.23 13.53 5.27
N HIS A 50 -19.35 13.65 6.60
CA HIS A 50 -20.62 14.04 7.23
C HIS A 50 -21.12 15.40 6.77
N ALA A 51 -20.24 16.41 6.73
CA ALA A 51 -20.61 17.74 6.29
C ALA A 51 -21.07 17.73 4.82
N ASP A 52 -20.37 17.01 3.96
CA ASP A 52 -20.71 16.99 2.54
C ASP A 52 -22.02 16.25 2.27
N ARG A 53 -22.24 15.11 2.93
CA ARG A 53 -23.51 14.38 2.86
C ARG A 53 -24.67 15.22 3.42
N ALA A 54 -24.48 15.86 4.57
CA ALA A 54 -25.49 16.76 5.13
C ALA A 54 -25.80 17.94 4.21
N ARG A 55 -24.81 18.49 3.51
CA ARG A 55 -25.01 19.55 2.50
C ARG A 55 -25.80 19.06 1.29
N ARG A 56 -25.66 17.78 0.92
CA ARG A 56 -26.42 17.10 -0.15
C ARG A 56 -27.77 16.53 0.32
N ASP A 57 -28.16 16.76 1.57
CA ASP A 57 -29.33 16.16 2.22
C ASP A 57 -29.33 14.62 2.20
N GLU A 58 -28.14 14.03 2.27
CA GLU A 58 -27.96 12.59 2.28
C GLU A 58 -27.82 12.00 3.69
N PRO A 59 -28.24 10.74 3.91
CA PRO A 59 -28.22 10.12 5.24
C PRO A 59 -26.81 10.00 5.82
N ILE A 60 -26.70 10.27 7.13
CA ILE A 60 -25.50 10.07 7.96
C ILE A 60 -25.81 9.31 9.26
N LEU A 61 -26.97 8.64 9.33
CA LEU A 61 -27.47 7.98 10.53
C LEU A 61 -27.68 6.49 10.27
N PHE A 62 -27.29 5.64 11.22
CA PHE A 62 -27.59 4.21 11.13
C PHE A 62 -29.09 3.96 11.29
N ARG A 63 -29.60 3.04 10.48
CA ARG A 63 -30.98 2.56 10.55
C ARG A 63 -31.03 1.05 10.70
N GLU A 64 -31.95 0.57 11.51
CA GLU A 64 -32.30 -0.84 11.63
C GLU A 64 -33.05 -1.33 10.39
N LYS A 65 -33.21 -2.66 10.25
CA LYS A 65 -33.99 -3.28 9.16
C LYS A 65 -35.44 -2.78 9.09
N ASN A 66 -36.02 -2.41 10.23
CA ASN A 66 -37.37 -1.83 10.35
C ASN A 66 -37.43 -0.32 10.03
N ARG A 67 -36.32 0.28 9.56
CA ARG A 67 -36.12 1.71 9.26
C ARG A 67 -36.06 2.65 10.48
N ARG A 68 -36.08 2.13 11.71
CA ARG A 68 -35.87 2.95 12.92
C ARG A 68 -34.40 3.36 13.06
N TYR A 69 -34.15 4.51 13.66
CA TYR A 69 -32.79 4.96 13.94
C TYR A 69 -32.15 4.13 15.05
N VAL A 70 -30.92 3.68 14.81
CA VAL A 70 -30.08 3.10 15.87
C VAL A 70 -29.74 4.22 16.85
N ARG A 71 -29.77 3.92 18.15
CA ARG A 71 -29.46 4.88 19.22
C ARG A 71 -28.22 4.47 19.99
N ASN A 72 -27.49 5.48 20.45
CA ASN A 72 -26.40 5.34 21.42
C ASN A 72 -26.97 5.07 22.83
N PRO A 73 -26.13 4.63 23.79
CA PRO A 73 -26.57 4.42 25.18
C PRO A 73 -27.18 5.66 25.84
N ASP A 74 -26.78 6.86 25.42
CA ASP A 74 -27.31 8.15 25.88
C ASP A 74 -28.63 8.56 25.19
N GLY A 75 -29.17 7.72 24.32
CA GLY A 75 -30.40 7.97 23.57
C GLY A 75 -30.24 8.81 22.30
N THR A 76 -29.05 9.35 22.01
CA THR A 76 -28.79 10.10 20.77
C THR A 76 -28.82 9.19 19.54
N ARG A 77 -29.16 9.72 18.37
CA ARG A 77 -29.17 8.93 17.13
C ARG A 77 -27.72 8.62 16.73
N LYS A 78 -27.43 7.35 16.47
CA LYS A 78 -26.09 6.91 16.09
C LYS A 78 -25.76 7.38 14.67
N THR A 79 -24.77 8.25 14.55
CA THR A 79 -24.22 8.67 13.25
C THR A 79 -23.34 7.58 12.65
N TRP A 80 -23.17 7.63 11.34
CA TRP A 80 -22.19 6.80 10.64
C TRP A 80 -20.79 7.02 11.23
N ASP A 81 -20.00 5.95 11.24
CA ASP A 81 -18.57 6.06 11.46
C ASP A 81 -17.87 6.29 10.11
N LEU A 82 -16.57 6.59 10.16
CA LEU A 82 -15.79 6.81 8.94
C LEU A 82 -15.86 5.59 7.99
N THR A 83 -15.79 4.37 8.52
CA THR A 83 -15.84 3.14 7.71
C THR A 83 -17.14 3.05 6.93
N GLU A 84 -18.27 3.35 7.55
CA GLU A 84 -19.56 3.37 6.88
C GLU A 84 -19.61 4.47 5.83
N CYS A 85 -19.14 5.69 6.13
CA CYS A 85 -19.08 6.78 5.15
C CYS A 85 -18.30 6.38 3.89
N LEU A 86 -17.16 5.70 4.05
CA LEU A 86 -16.31 5.29 2.91
C LEU A 86 -17.01 4.34 1.93
N LYS A 87 -17.92 3.48 2.41
CA LYS A 87 -18.66 2.54 1.55
C LYS A 87 -19.60 3.25 0.58
N HIS A 88 -20.13 4.40 0.99
CA HIS A 88 -21.09 5.18 0.19
C HIS A 88 -20.41 6.25 -0.66
N GLU A 89 -19.21 6.68 -0.28
CA GLU A 89 -18.51 7.81 -0.91
C GLU A 89 -17.43 7.39 -1.91
N PHE A 90 -16.89 6.17 -1.80
CA PHE A 90 -15.78 5.71 -2.63
C PHE A 90 -15.93 4.23 -3.00
N SER A 91 -15.51 3.88 -4.22
CA SER A 91 -15.46 2.47 -4.65
C SER A 91 -14.43 1.67 -3.82
N ASP A 92 -14.61 0.35 -3.71
CA ASP A 92 -13.70 -0.51 -2.95
C ASP A 92 -12.25 -0.44 -3.48
N ALA A 93 -12.05 -0.25 -4.78
CA ALA A 93 -10.73 -0.14 -5.40
C ALA A 93 -10.17 1.30 -5.44
N ASP A 94 -10.82 2.26 -4.78
CA ASP A 94 -10.36 3.65 -4.78
C ASP A 94 -9.10 3.83 -3.92
N PRO A 95 -8.00 4.40 -4.46
CA PRO A 95 -6.76 4.59 -3.69
C PRO A 95 -6.88 5.50 -2.48
N VAL A 96 -7.71 6.55 -2.54
CA VAL A 96 -7.99 7.45 -1.42
C VAL A 96 -8.68 6.66 -0.33
N ARG A 97 -9.70 5.87 -0.67
CA ARG A 97 -10.37 4.98 0.29
C ARG A 97 -9.39 4.02 0.94
N GLN A 98 -8.55 3.35 0.15
CA GLN A 98 -7.59 2.37 0.68
C GLN A 98 -6.57 3.01 1.62
N ASN A 99 -6.15 4.26 1.34
CA ASN A 99 -5.32 5.03 2.25
C ASN A 99 -6.04 5.31 3.58
N ILE A 100 -7.31 5.72 3.55
CA ILE A 100 -8.10 5.98 4.77
C ILE A 100 -8.31 4.68 5.57
N VAL A 101 -8.65 3.57 4.90
CA VAL A 101 -8.81 2.25 5.53
C VAL A 101 -7.51 1.77 6.19
N PHE A 102 -6.37 2.02 5.54
CA PHE A 102 -5.06 1.76 6.13
C PHE A 102 -4.88 2.49 7.47
N PHE A 103 -5.28 3.76 7.57
CA PHE A 103 -5.19 4.50 8.84
C PHE A 103 -6.22 4.08 9.89
N ILE A 104 -7.43 3.68 9.48
CA ILE A 104 -8.43 3.10 10.39
C ILE A 104 -7.88 1.83 11.06
N GLY A 105 -7.26 0.93 10.29
CA GLY A 105 -6.64 -0.27 10.83
C GLY A 105 -5.39 0.04 11.67
N LEU A 106 -4.57 1.01 11.23
CA LEU A 106 -3.34 1.40 11.90
C LEU A 106 -3.61 1.99 13.29
N ARG A 107 -4.69 2.75 13.46
CA ARG A 107 -5.10 3.32 14.76
C ARG A 107 -5.16 2.28 15.87
N ASN A 108 -5.63 1.07 15.57
CA ASN A 108 -5.75 -0.03 16.54
C ASN A 108 -4.42 -0.75 16.83
N LYS A 109 -3.36 -0.43 16.09
CA LYS A 109 -2.04 -1.07 16.16
C LYS A 109 -0.94 -0.16 16.68
N ILE A 110 -1.16 1.16 16.69
CA ILE A 110 -0.18 2.10 17.26
C ILE A 110 -0.19 1.96 18.79
N GLU A 111 0.85 1.32 19.31
CA GLU A 111 1.20 1.40 20.72
C GLU A 111 2.14 2.60 20.94
N HIS A 112 1.98 3.32 22.05
CA HIS A 112 2.75 4.53 22.36
C HIS A 112 4.28 4.34 22.21
N ARG A 113 4.81 3.17 22.60
CA ARG A 113 6.25 2.84 22.52
C ARG A 113 6.80 2.65 21.10
N PHE A 114 5.95 2.51 20.08
CA PHE A 114 6.38 2.23 18.70
C PHE A 114 5.94 3.29 17.70
N GLN A 115 5.39 4.41 18.16
CA GLN A 115 4.85 5.45 17.29
C GLN A 115 5.89 6.03 16.32
N ASP A 116 7.14 6.22 16.75
CA ASP A 116 8.22 6.75 15.90
C ASP A 116 8.60 5.78 14.79
N ALA A 117 8.61 4.48 15.09
CA ALA A 117 8.91 3.45 14.11
C ALA A 117 7.76 3.31 13.09
N PHE A 118 6.51 3.44 13.52
CA PHE A 118 5.35 3.53 12.63
C PHE A 118 5.42 4.78 11.76
N MET A 119 5.68 5.95 12.33
CA MET A 119 5.83 7.18 11.58
C MET A 119 6.95 7.06 10.54
N ALA A 120 8.12 6.53 10.91
CA ALA A 120 9.25 6.34 10.01
C ALA A 120 8.98 5.35 8.86
N THR A 121 8.03 4.42 9.02
CA THR A 121 7.65 3.44 7.98
C THR A 121 6.46 3.90 7.14
N THR A 122 5.55 4.68 7.73
CA THR A 122 4.26 5.03 7.13
C THR A 122 4.14 6.52 6.77
N GLY A 123 5.20 7.32 6.94
CA GLY A 123 5.24 8.74 6.55
C GLY A 123 4.72 9.02 5.14
N PRO A 124 5.08 8.25 4.10
CA PRO A 124 4.51 8.41 2.76
C PRO A 124 2.99 8.17 2.69
N HIS A 125 2.45 7.26 3.50
CA HIS A 125 1.00 7.06 3.60
C HIS A 125 0.35 8.27 4.30
N ALA A 126 1.00 8.83 5.32
CA ALA A 126 0.50 10.00 6.05
C ALA A 126 0.48 11.25 5.16
N HIS A 127 1.49 11.43 4.30
CA HIS A 127 1.49 12.49 3.29
C HIS A 127 0.30 12.34 2.34
N ALA A 128 0.06 11.14 1.79
CA ALA A 128 -1.11 10.88 0.94
C ALA A 128 -2.42 11.19 1.68
N TYR A 129 -2.52 10.80 2.95
CA TYR A 129 -3.70 10.98 3.78
C TYR A 129 -4.10 12.44 3.95
N VAL A 130 -3.12 13.32 4.12
CA VAL A 130 -3.32 14.78 4.24
C VAL A 130 -3.59 15.41 2.87
N ILE A 131 -2.84 15.07 1.83
CA ILE A 131 -3.01 15.64 0.48
C ILE A 131 -4.37 15.26 -0.11
N ASN A 132 -4.80 14.02 0.09
CA ASN A 132 -6.11 13.56 -0.33
C ASN A 132 -7.22 14.29 0.43
N PHE A 133 -7.03 14.56 1.73
CA PHE A 133 -8.00 15.30 2.53
C PHE A 133 -8.19 16.71 1.99
N GLU A 134 -7.09 17.42 1.73
CA GLU A 134 -7.11 18.76 1.14
C GLU A 134 -7.79 18.75 -0.23
N SER A 135 -7.46 17.77 -1.07
CA SER A 135 -8.06 17.60 -2.40
C SER A 135 -9.57 17.36 -2.31
N GLU A 136 -10.03 16.49 -1.41
CA GLU A 136 -11.45 16.20 -1.20
C GLU A 136 -12.20 17.39 -0.57
N LEU A 137 -11.56 18.14 0.33
CA LEU A 137 -12.10 19.37 0.91
C LEU A 137 -12.37 20.42 -0.17
N ILE A 138 -11.39 20.67 -1.04
CA ILE A 138 -11.54 21.59 -2.17
C ILE A 138 -12.57 21.06 -3.16
N ARG A 139 -12.53 19.77 -3.52
CA ARG A 139 -13.45 19.16 -4.50
C ARG A 139 -14.91 19.30 -4.05
N ARG A 140 -15.16 19.14 -2.75
CA ARG A 140 -16.51 19.19 -2.18
C ARG A 140 -16.96 20.62 -1.93
N PHE A 141 -16.17 21.42 -1.21
CA PHE A 141 -16.61 22.73 -0.70
C PHE A 141 -16.06 23.94 -1.46
N GLY A 142 -15.04 23.74 -2.30
CA GLY A 142 -14.40 24.77 -3.11
C GLY A 142 -13.11 25.32 -2.50
N LYS A 143 -12.33 26.02 -3.33
CA LYS A 143 -11.03 26.61 -2.97
C LYS A 143 -11.01 27.51 -1.73
N PRO A 144 -12.06 28.31 -1.41
CA PRO A 144 -12.04 29.18 -0.22
C PRO A 144 -11.89 28.44 1.12
N TYR A 145 -12.11 27.12 1.14
CA TYR A 145 -11.96 26.29 2.33
C TYR A 145 -10.64 25.52 2.39
N SER A 146 -9.78 25.70 1.38
CA SER A 146 -8.44 25.13 1.33
C SER A 146 -7.68 25.36 2.64
N LEU A 147 -6.84 24.40 2.99
CA LEU A 147 -5.88 24.52 4.10
C LEU A 147 -4.48 24.85 3.61
N ALA A 148 -4.27 25.13 2.32
CA ALA A 148 -2.94 25.37 1.75
C ALA A 148 -2.14 26.47 2.47
N ASP A 149 -2.80 27.50 2.99
CA ASP A 149 -2.16 28.60 3.74
C ASP A 149 -1.93 28.28 5.23
N GLU A 150 -2.55 27.22 5.74
CA GLU A 150 -2.45 26.78 7.13
C GLU A 150 -1.46 25.61 7.28
N LEU A 151 -1.47 24.67 6.33
CA LEU A 151 -0.67 23.46 6.37
C LEU A 151 0.79 23.75 6.03
N ARG A 152 1.69 23.22 6.86
CA ARG A 152 3.14 23.31 6.63
C ARG A 152 3.73 21.93 6.48
N PHE A 153 4.57 21.76 5.46
CA PHE A 153 5.35 20.54 5.30
C PHE A 153 6.51 20.52 6.31
N PRO A 154 6.64 19.46 7.15
CA PRO A 154 7.72 19.38 8.09
C PRO A 154 9.08 19.22 7.41
N VAL A 155 10.08 19.93 7.91
CA VAL A 155 11.48 19.76 7.48
C VAL A 155 12.09 18.59 8.25
N PHE A 156 12.35 17.48 7.55
CA PHE A 156 12.97 16.30 8.14
C PHE A 156 14.50 16.37 8.05
N VAL A 157 15.14 17.15 8.92
CA VAL A 157 16.61 17.29 8.94
C VAL A 157 17.31 15.93 9.08
N GLN A 158 16.74 15.01 9.85
CA GLN A 158 17.23 13.63 9.98
C GLN A 158 17.30 12.86 8.65
N SER A 159 16.50 13.24 7.65
CA SER A 159 16.53 12.59 6.33
C SER A 159 17.55 13.24 5.39
N LEU A 160 18.22 14.32 5.82
CA LEU A 160 19.19 15.06 5.03
C LEU A 160 20.66 14.69 5.34
N THR A 161 20.91 13.89 6.39
CA THR A 161 22.26 13.45 6.78
C THR A 161 22.40 11.93 6.75
N PRO A 162 23.58 11.37 6.44
CA PRO A 162 23.83 9.93 6.49
C PRO A 162 23.50 9.30 7.85
N GLU A 163 23.83 10.00 8.94
CA GLU A 163 23.61 9.53 10.32
C GLU A 163 22.12 9.42 10.63
N GLY A 164 21.32 10.42 10.22
CA GLY A 164 19.89 10.41 10.44
C GLY A 164 19.16 9.36 9.58
N VAL A 165 19.65 9.09 8.35
CA VAL A 165 19.16 7.99 7.51
C VAL A 165 19.43 6.64 8.17
N GLU A 166 20.61 6.42 8.74
CA GLU A 166 20.93 5.19 9.46
C GLU A 166 20.11 5.07 10.76
N ALA A 167 19.87 6.17 11.47
CA ALA A 167 18.97 6.20 12.63
C ALA A 167 17.54 5.79 12.25
N GLN A 168 17.00 6.29 11.14
CA GLN A 168 15.70 5.86 10.62
C GLN A 168 15.70 4.37 10.25
N ARG A 169 16.77 3.87 9.62
CA ARG A 169 16.91 2.44 9.31
C ARG A 169 16.88 1.58 10.56
N LYS A 170 17.56 2.00 11.64
CA LYS A 170 17.54 1.31 12.95
C LYS A 170 16.14 1.32 13.56
N LEU A 171 15.44 2.45 13.54
CA LEU A 171 14.05 2.54 14.02
C LEU A 171 13.13 1.57 13.27
N ARG A 172 13.27 1.46 11.95
CA ARG A 172 12.50 0.51 11.14
C ARG A 172 12.80 -0.95 11.48
N LYS A 173 14.06 -1.30 11.79
CA LYS A 173 14.44 -2.65 12.23
C LYS A 173 13.82 -3.02 13.59
N ASN A 174 13.69 -2.03 14.48
CA ASN A 174 13.13 -2.21 15.82
C ASN A 174 11.60 -2.24 15.86
N LEU A 175 10.92 -2.05 14.72
CA LEU A 175 9.48 -2.16 14.64
C LEU A 175 9.04 -3.59 15.02
N PRO A 176 8.03 -3.79 15.88
CA PRO A 176 7.54 -5.12 16.23
C PRO A 176 7.13 -5.93 14.99
N ALA A 177 7.22 -7.25 15.09
CA ALA A 177 6.79 -8.14 14.01
C ALA A 177 5.31 -7.93 13.65
N SER A 178 4.44 -7.73 14.65
CA SER A 178 3.02 -7.43 14.44
C SER A 178 2.79 -6.18 13.60
N ALA A 179 3.58 -5.13 13.86
CA ALA A 179 3.53 -3.85 13.17
C ALA A 179 4.11 -3.92 11.74
N ARG A 180 5.26 -4.59 11.56
CA ARG A 180 5.82 -4.89 10.22
C ARG A 180 4.84 -5.70 9.38
N ASN A 181 4.23 -6.71 9.99
CA ASN A 181 3.26 -7.57 9.32
C ASN A 181 1.99 -6.81 8.92
N TYR A 182 1.60 -5.77 9.66
CA TYR A 182 0.41 -4.99 9.30
C TYR A 182 0.57 -4.32 7.93
N VAL A 183 1.64 -3.54 7.73
CA VAL A 183 1.89 -2.83 6.46
C VAL A 183 2.03 -3.84 5.32
N THR A 184 2.86 -4.86 5.49
CA THR A 184 3.10 -5.87 4.44
C THR A 184 1.83 -6.63 4.07
N LYS A 185 1.00 -7.04 5.05
CA LYS A 185 -0.26 -7.74 4.78
C LYS A 185 -1.26 -6.84 4.09
N PHE A 186 -1.40 -5.60 4.55
CA PHE A 186 -2.30 -4.64 3.94
C PHE A 186 -1.92 -4.40 2.48
N GLU A 187 -0.64 -4.10 2.19
CA GLU A 187 -0.17 -3.87 0.82
C GLU A 187 -0.28 -5.11 -0.07
N ALA A 188 -0.16 -6.32 0.49
CA ALA A 188 -0.27 -7.57 -0.27
C ALA A 188 -1.68 -7.89 -0.76
N GLU A 189 -2.71 -7.35 -0.08
CA GLU A 189 -4.13 -7.53 -0.41
C GLU A 189 -4.64 -6.49 -1.42
N LEU A 190 -3.87 -5.44 -1.71
CA LEU A 190 -4.27 -4.37 -2.62
C LEU A 190 -4.03 -4.71 -4.09
N ASP A 191 -4.88 -4.13 -4.94
CA ASP A 191 -4.65 -4.12 -6.39
C ASP A 191 -3.32 -3.39 -6.71
N PRO A 192 -2.48 -3.93 -7.62
CA PRO A 192 -1.22 -3.27 -8.02
C PRO A 192 -1.38 -1.82 -8.48
N ALA A 193 -2.49 -1.47 -9.13
CA ALA A 193 -2.77 -0.11 -9.57
C ALA A 193 -3.01 0.83 -8.37
N VAL A 194 -3.69 0.34 -7.34
CA VAL A 194 -3.88 1.09 -6.08
C VAL A 194 -2.56 1.25 -5.36
N LEU A 195 -1.77 0.18 -5.26
CA LEU A 195 -0.46 0.22 -4.59
C LEU A 195 0.52 1.19 -5.26
N ALA A 196 0.45 1.33 -6.59
CA ALA A 196 1.26 2.27 -7.36
C ALA A 196 0.74 3.72 -7.31
N SER A 197 -0.49 3.95 -6.83
CA SER A 197 -1.10 5.26 -6.84
C SER A 197 -0.48 6.20 -5.80
N PRO A 198 -0.14 7.46 -6.16
CA PRO A 198 0.32 8.46 -5.19
C PRO A 198 -0.76 8.82 -4.17
N GLN A 199 -2.04 8.58 -4.48
CA GLN A 199 -3.15 8.75 -3.55
C GLN A 199 -3.19 7.64 -2.48
N PHE A 200 -2.54 6.49 -2.71
CA PHE A 200 -2.36 5.48 -1.66
C PHE A 200 -1.08 5.73 -0.86
N VAL A 201 0.05 5.95 -1.56
CA VAL A 201 1.37 6.20 -0.95
C VAL A 201 2.08 7.36 -1.66
N TYR A 202 2.26 8.47 -0.95
CA TYR A 202 2.86 9.67 -1.49
C TYR A 202 4.32 9.84 -1.04
N ARG A 203 5.26 9.57 -1.94
CA ARG A 203 6.70 9.65 -1.64
C ARG A 203 7.26 11.00 -2.05
N VAL A 204 7.97 11.62 -1.12
CA VAL A 204 8.60 12.93 -1.28
C VAL A 204 10.11 12.76 -1.27
N GLN A 205 10.78 13.32 -2.28
CA GLN A 205 12.24 13.40 -2.33
C GLN A 205 12.66 14.87 -2.39
N LEU A 206 13.51 15.27 -1.44
CA LEU A 206 14.09 16.60 -1.36
C LEU A 206 15.49 16.58 -2.02
N THR A 207 15.71 17.41 -3.03
CA THR A 207 17.02 17.56 -3.67
C THR A 207 17.57 18.96 -3.38
N PRO A 208 18.75 19.09 -2.73
CA PRO A 208 19.35 20.39 -2.46
C PRO A 208 19.87 21.04 -3.74
N VAL A 209 19.66 22.35 -3.88
CA VAL A 209 20.05 23.13 -5.07
C VAL A 209 21.48 23.65 -4.97
N LYS A 210 22.16 23.72 -6.12
CA LYS A 210 23.32 24.59 -6.33
C LYS A 210 23.06 25.48 -7.55
N GLY A 211 22.97 26.80 -7.37
CA GLY A 211 22.71 27.78 -8.44
C GLY A 211 22.49 29.21 -7.91
N PRO A 212 22.52 30.24 -8.78
CA PRO A 212 22.22 31.62 -8.40
C PRO A 212 20.75 31.76 -7.97
N LYS A 213 20.50 32.52 -6.90
CA LYS A 213 19.16 32.70 -6.31
C LYS A 213 18.24 33.48 -7.25
N SER A 214 17.05 32.96 -7.54
CA SER A 214 15.91 33.72 -8.08
C SER A 214 14.83 33.94 -7.02
N GLU A 215 13.91 34.90 -7.21
CA GLU A 215 12.79 35.13 -6.29
C GLU A 215 11.84 33.92 -6.17
N ALA A 216 11.79 33.06 -7.18
CA ALA A 216 11.02 31.81 -7.16
C ALA A 216 11.69 30.70 -6.31
N ASP A 217 12.96 30.87 -5.91
CA ASP A 217 13.72 29.87 -5.14
C ASP A 217 13.57 29.98 -3.62
N MET A 218 12.67 30.84 -3.12
CA MET A 218 12.71 31.23 -1.71
C MET A 218 12.07 30.26 -0.70
N ALA A 219 11.54 29.10 -1.08
CA ALA A 219 11.05 28.16 -0.04
C ALA A 219 11.14 26.69 -0.38
N VAL A 220 10.57 26.25 -1.51
CA VAL A 220 10.52 24.86 -2.00
C VAL A 220 9.64 24.91 -3.26
N THR A 221 10.13 24.42 -4.41
CA THR A 221 9.32 24.36 -5.63
C THR A 221 8.73 22.95 -5.77
N PHE A 222 7.42 22.88 -5.95
CA PHE A 222 6.74 21.62 -6.25
C PHE A 222 6.79 21.35 -7.76
N VAL A 223 7.25 20.16 -8.16
CA VAL A 223 7.12 19.71 -9.55
C VAL A 223 6.51 18.32 -9.56
N SER A 224 5.37 18.20 -10.24
CA SER A 224 4.73 16.92 -10.49
C SER A 224 5.53 16.11 -11.49
N ALA A 225 5.69 14.81 -11.26
CA ALA A 225 6.30 13.91 -12.24
C ALA A 225 5.54 13.86 -13.58
N ARG A 226 4.25 14.23 -13.60
CA ARG A 226 3.43 14.29 -14.82
C ARG A 226 3.72 15.50 -15.69
N ASP A 227 4.34 16.52 -15.10
CA ASP A 227 4.70 17.76 -15.77
C ASP A 227 6.14 17.71 -16.30
N LEU A 228 6.83 16.57 -16.13
CA LEU A 228 8.20 16.34 -16.55
C LEU A 228 8.22 15.33 -17.70
N SER A 229 8.98 15.62 -18.75
CA SER A 229 9.32 14.65 -19.79
C SER A 229 10.27 13.57 -19.27
N ASP A 230 10.31 12.41 -19.93
CA ASP A 230 11.22 11.31 -19.56
C ASP A 230 12.70 11.74 -19.56
N GLU A 231 13.06 12.67 -20.46
CA GLU A 231 14.39 13.27 -20.54
C GLU A 231 14.67 14.22 -19.37
N GLU A 232 13.70 15.03 -18.94
CA GLU A 232 13.84 15.88 -17.75
C GLU A 232 13.91 15.02 -16.48
N VAL A 233 13.12 13.94 -16.39
CA VAL A 233 13.22 12.96 -15.30
C VAL A 233 14.60 12.30 -15.28
N ALA A 234 15.16 11.95 -16.44
CA ALA A 234 16.49 11.34 -16.55
C ALA A 234 17.62 12.34 -16.26
N ALA A 235 17.51 13.58 -16.75
CA ALA A 235 18.46 14.66 -16.50
C ALA A 235 18.47 15.06 -15.02
N LEU A 236 17.32 15.14 -14.36
CA LEU A 236 17.21 15.45 -12.93
C LEU A 236 17.65 14.29 -12.03
N LYS A 237 17.52 13.03 -12.49
CA LYS A 237 18.14 11.86 -11.84
C LYS A 237 19.66 11.85 -11.94
N LYS A 238 20.22 12.46 -12.99
CA LYS A 238 21.66 12.46 -13.32
C LYS A 238 22.39 13.67 -12.74
N ASP A 239 21.76 14.84 -12.82
CA ASP A 239 22.26 16.12 -12.36
C ASP A 239 21.26 16.71 -11.34
N GLY A 240 21.55 16.56 -10.04
CA GLY A 240 20.77 17.19 -8.97
C GLY A 240 20.88 18.72 -9.00
N LYS A 241 20.22 19.35 -9.97
CA LYS A 241 20.17 20.79 -10.19
C LYS A 241 18.70 21.25 -10.20
N ALA A 242 18.45 22.34 -9.49
CA ALA A 242 17.17 23.05 -9.26
C ALA A 242 16.27 22.54 -8.12
N GLY A 243 15.63 23.50 -7.43
CA GLY A 243 14.98 23.42 -6.11
C GLY A 243 13.64 22.77 -6.05
N THR A 244 13.62 21.52 -6.49
CA THR A 244 12.40 20.79 -6.70
C THR A 244 12.24 19.69 -5.67
N VAL A 245 11.08 19.72 -5.00
CA VAL A 245 10.55 18.57 -4.27
C VAL A 245 9.94 17.64 -5.29
N PHE A 246 10.58 16.47 -5.50
CA PHE A 246 10.06 15.47 -6.40
C PHE A 246 8.98 14.65 -5.70
N VAL A 247 7.80 14.65 -6.31
CA VAL A 247 6.81 13.60 -6.10
C VAL A 247 7.08 12.55 -7.15
N THR A 248 7.86 11.54 -6.78
CA THR A 248 7.95 10.39 -7.67
C THR A 248 6.64 9.63 -7.54
N GLU A 249 5.77 9.73 -8.55
CA GLU A 249 4.99 8.56 -8.95
C GLU A 249 6.03 7.52 -9.33
N LYS A 250 6.47 6.73 -8.33
CA LYS A 250 7.20 5.52 -8.60
C LYS A 250 6.16 4.59 -9.22
N GLN A 251 5.89 4.75 -10.51
CA GLN A 251 5.73 3.59 -11.34
C GLN A 251 7.00 2.78 -11.08
N ARG A 252 6.86 1.78 -10.22
CA ARG A 252 7.92 0.82 -9.99
C ARG A 252 8.10 0.16 -11.35
N GLU A 253 9.11 0.59 -12.10
CA GLU A 253 9.86 -0.25 -13.02
C GLU A 253 10.55 -1.35 -12.21
N VAL A 254 9.76 -2.20 -11.58
CA VAL A 254 10.17 -3.48 -11.00
C VAL A 254 8.97 -4.41 -11.15
N GLY A 255 8.34 -4.40 -12.33
CA GLY A 255 7.17 -5.21 -12.63
C GLY A 255 7.51 -6.62 -13.11
N LEU A 256 8.78 -6.99 -13.31
CA LEU A 256 9.14 -8.27 -13.94
C LEU A 256 10.35 -9.00 -13.32
N LEU A 257 11.13 -8.35 -12.44
CA LEU A 257 12.41 -8.89 -11.93
C LEU A 257 12.25 -10.26 -11.23
N ASP A 258 11.13 -10.49 -10.54
CA ASP A 258 10.84 -11.76 -9.86
C ASP A 258 9.73 -12.58 -10.55
N LYS A 259 9.27 -12.17 -11.74
CA LYS A 259 8.17 -12.85 -12.43
C LYS A 259 8.70 -13.92 -13.37
N MET A 260 8.03 -15.06 -13.37
CA MET A 260 8.47 -16.28 -14.02
C MET A 260 7.60 -16.60 -15.22
N LEU A 261 8.22 -17.03 -16.31
CA LEU A 261 7.52 -17.71 -17.39
C LEU A 261 6.96 -19.06 -16.89
N PRO A 262 5.92 -19.62 -17.53
CA PRO A 262 5.27 -20.86 -17.07
C PRO A 262 6.24 -22.01 -16.79
N LYS A 263 7.31 -22.15 -17.59
CA LYS A 263 8.35 -23.18 -17.41
C LYS A 263 9.16 -22.96 -16.12
N ALA A 264 9.55 -21.72 -15.85
CA ALA A 264 10.30 -21.37 -14.64
C ALA A 264 9.43 -21.48 -13.39
N ALA A 265 8.17 -21.04 -13.47
CA ALA A 265 7.21 -21.15 -12.36
C ALA A 265 6.90 -22.62 -12.03
N ALA A 266 6.70 -23.48 -13.04
CA ALA A 266 6.50 -24.91 -12.83
C ALA A 266 7.71 -25.55 -12.13
N LYS A 267 8.93 -25.21 -12.56
CA LYS A 267 10.15 -25.70 -11.92
C LYS A 267 10.27 -25.23 -10.46
N ALA A 268 9.96 -23.95 -10.19
CA ALA A 268 10.03 -23.39 -8.84
C ALA A 268 9.04 -24.06 -7.87
N VAL A 269 7.86 -24.47 -8.36
CA VAL A 269 6.90 -25.29 -7.58
C VAL A 269 7.46 -26.70 -7.38
N GLU A 270 7.95 -27.34 -8.45
CA GLU A 270 8.51 -28.68 -8.40
C GLU A 270 9.61 -28.76 -7.34
N ASP A 271 10.57 -27.82 -7.34
CA ASP A 271 11.71 -27.82 -6.42
C ASP A 271 11.30 -27.75 -4.93
N GLN A 272 10.06 -27.36 -4.62
CA GLN A 272 9.53 -27.21 -3.24
C GLN A 272 8.53 -28.29 -2.81
N ILE A 273 8.23 -29.28 -3.67
CA ILE A 273 7.27 -30.36 -3.35
C ILE A 273 7.88 -31.77 -3.55
N PRO A 274 7.34 -32.81 -2.88
CA PRO A 274 7.84 -34.19 -3.01
C PRO A 274 7.40 -34.90 -4.31
N PHE A 275 6.56 -34.27 -5.12
CA PHE A 275 5.98 -34.86 -6.33
C PHE A 275 6.56 -34.27 -7.62
N GLU A 276 6.53 -35.03 -8.71
CA GLU A 276 6.88 -34.54 -10.05
C GLU A 276 5.88 -33.48 -10.51
N PHE A 277 6.38 -32.32 -10.98
CA PHE A 277 5.51 -31.22 -11.39
C PHE A 277 6.03 -30.52 -12.64
N ARG A 278 5.29 -30.69 -13.74
CA ARG A 278 5.68 -30.25 -15.08
C ARG A 278 4.77 -29.14 -15.60
N THR A 279 5.14 -28.58 -16.75
CA THR A 279 4.43 -27.44 -17.35
C THR A 279 2.98 -27.75 -17.74
N ASN A 280 2.68 -29.00 -18.09
CA ASN A 280 1.31 -29.47 -18.31
C ASN A 280 0.49 -29.49 -17.01
N HIS A 281 1.09 -29.86 -15.87
CA HIS A 281 0.43 -29.82 -14.55
C HIS A 281 0.15 -28.37 -14.16
N PHE A 282 1.15 -27.49 -14.30
CA PHE A 282 1.00 -26.05 -14.09
C PHE A 282 -0.07 -25.43 -15.00
N ALA A 283 -0.23 -25.94 -16.23
CA ALA A 283 -1.27 -25.47 -17.12
C ALA A 283 -2.69 -25.83 -16.66
N ARG A 284 -2.84 -26.95 -15.93
CA ARG A 284 -4.12 -27.38 -15.35
C ARG A 284 -4.45 -26.55 -14.11
N THR A 285 -3.46 -26.23 -13.27
CA THR A 285 -3.71 -25.48 -12.03
C THR A 285 -4.25 -24.08 -12.27
N TRP A 286 -3.74 -23.32 -13.26
CA TRP A 286 -4.30 -21.99 -13.53
C TRP A 286 -5.70 -22.05 -14.14
N LYS A 287 -6.05 -23.14 -14.84
CA LYS A 287 -7.41 -23.38 -15.36
C LYS A 287 -8.38 -23.71 -14.23
N THR A 288 -8.01 -24.64 -13.35
CA THR A 288 -8.81 -25.03 -12.17
C THR A 288 -9.03 -23.84 -11.24
N LEU A 289 -8.00 -23.01 -11.03
CA LEU A 289 -8.05 -21.86 -10.12
C LEU A 289 -8.53 -20.56 -10.77
N GLY A 290 -8.86 -20.59 -12.08
CA GLY A 290 -9.34 -19.41 -12.81
C GLY A 290 -8.37 -18.21 -12.80
N VAL A 291 -7.06 -18.48 -12.78
CA VAL A 291 -6.02 -17.44 -12.54
C VAL A 291 -5.82 -16.53 -13.75
N ARG A 292 -6.09 -17.02 -14.95
CA ARG A 292 -6.00 -16.25 -16.20
C ARG A 292 -6.96 -16.80 -17.26
N PRO A 293 -7.30 -16.02 -18.30
CA PRO A 293 -8.16 -16.49 -19.38
C PRO A 293 -7.38 -17.39 -20.36
N SER A 294 -8.08 -18.01 -21.32
CA SER A 294 -7.44 -18.83 -22.35
C SER A 294 -6.55 -17.97 -23.26
N GLY A 295 -5.53 -18.60 -23.88
CA GLY A 295 -4.59 -17.89 -24.76
C GLY A 295 -5.21 -17.25 -26.01
N SER A 296 -6.46 -17.60 -26.36
CA SER A 296 -7.23 -17.03 -27.47
C SER A 296 -8.32 -16.04 -27.01
N SER A 297 -8.31 -15.62 -25.74
CA SER A 297 -9.29 -14.68 -25.20
C SER A 297 -9.16 -13.30 -25.84
N LYS A 298 -10.31 -12.68 -26.16
CA LYS A 298 -10.39 -11.28 -26.60
C LYS A 298 -10.04 -10.27 -25.50
N THR A 299 -9.96 -10.72 -24.25
CA THR A 299 -9.55 -9.92 -23.08
C THR A 299 -8.44 -10.67 -22.33
N PRO A 300 -7.19 -10.69 -22.86
CA PRO A 300 -6.09 -11.44 -22.28
C PRO A 300 -5.59 -10.86 -20.95
N ASP A 301 -5.90 -9.60 -20.69
CA ASP A 301 -5.61 -8.78 -19.51
C ASP A 301 -6.43 -9.15 -18.26
N LYS A 302 -7.54 -9.89 -18.40
CA LYS A 302 -8.41 -10.32 -17.29
C LYS A 302 -7.79 -11.47 -16.46
N THR A 303 -6.66 -11.21 -15.83
CA THR A 303 -5.94 -12.15 -14.96
C THR A 303 -6.15 -11.82 -13.48
N GLN A 304 -6.01 -12.82 -12.60
CA GLN A 304 -5.81 -12.57 -11.17
C GLN A 304 -4.39 -11.98 -10.97
N ALA A 305 -4.29 -10.65 -10.97
CA ALA A 305 -3.03 -9.89 -11.05
C ALA A 305 -1.99 -10.28 -9.98
N HIS A 306 -2.45 -10.68 -8.79
CA HIS A 306 -1.59 -11.16 -7.71
C HIS A 306 -0.82 -12.44 -8.09
N TYR A 307 -1.39 -13.31 -8.95
CA TYR A 307 -0.81 -14.58 -9.36
C TYR A 307 -0.24 -14.59 -10.78
N CYS A 308 -0.89 -13.91 -11.71
CA CYS A 308 -0.54 -13.89 -13.12
C CYS A 308 -0.79 -12.51 -13.70
N ILE A 309 0.13 -12.04 -14.55
CA ILE A 309 0.05 -10.75 -15.25
C ILE A 309 0.26 -11.01 -16.73
N TYR A 310 -0.56 -10.40 -17.57
CA TYR A 310 -0.35 -10.38 -19.01
C TYR A 310 0.57 -9.22 -19.39
N VAL A 311 1.70 -9.54 -20.03
CA VAL A 311 2.65 -8.56 -20.56
C VAL A 311 2.32 -8.31 -22.02
N GLN A 312 1.68 -7.18 -22.28
CA GLN A 312 1.22 -6.79 -23.61
C GLN A 312 2.38 -6.72 -24.63
N ALA A 313 3.52 -6.17 -24.23
CA ALA A 313 4.71 -6.02 -25.08
C ALA A 313 5.24 -7.35 -25.64
N MET A 314 5.06 -8.47 -24.92
CA MET A 314 5.52 -9.80 -25.34
C MET A 314 4.37 -10.74 -25.70
N SER A 315 3.12 -10.28 -25.59
CA SER A 315 1.91 -11.11 -25.71
C SER A 315 1.96 -12.39 -24.86
N GLN A 316 2.57 -12.31 -23.68
CA GLN A 316 2.83 -13.46 -22.80
C GLN A 316 2.34 -13.22 -21.39
N TYR A 317 1.99 -14.31 -20.72
CA TYR A 317 1.64 -14.31 -19.31
C TYR A 317 2.85 -14.66 -18.45
N VAL A 318 3.09 -13.86 -17.43
CA VAL A 318 4.11 -14.07 -16.41
C VAL A 318 3.46 -14.34 -15.05
N TYR A 319 4.12 -15.13 -14.22
CA TYR A 319 3.60 -15.60 -12.94
C TYR A 319 4.43 -15.09 -11.78
N THR A 320 3.79 -14.78 -10.67
CA THR A 320 4.47 -14.23 -9.49
C THR A 320 4.99 -15.34 -8.57
N PRO A 321 5.97 -15.04 -7.70
CA PRO A 321 6.36 -15.96 -6.63
C PRO A 321 5.20 -16.32 -5.70
N ALA A 322 4.22 -15.43 -5.53
CA ALA A 322 3.03 -15.70 -4.74
C ALA A 322 2.17 -16.82 -5.34
N TYR A 323 2.11 -16.94 -6.68
CA TYR A 323 1.43 -18.07 -7.31
C TYR A 323 2.17 -19.38 -7.08
N VAL A 324 3.50 -19.36 -7.10
CA VAL A 324 4.32 -20.52 -6.77
C VAL A 324 4.06 -20.98 -5.33
N GLN A 325 4.07 -20.07 -4.35
CA GLN A 325 3.81 -20.41 -2.95
C GLN A 325 2.40 -20.98 -2.74
N LYS A 326 1.38 -20.36 -3.33
CA LYS A 326 0.01 -20.89 -3.29
C LYS A 326 -0.08 -22.31 -3.85
N LEU A 327 0.62 -22.59 -4.95
CA LEU A 327 0.64 -23.94 -5.52
C LEU A 327 1.36 -24.93 -4.59
N VAL A 328 2.51 -24.55 -4.02
CA VAL A 328 3.24 -25.39 -3.05
C VAL A 328 2.36 -25.74 -1.86
N GLU A 329 1.66 -24.77 -1.28
CA GLU A 329 0.72 -24.99 -0.17
C GLU A 329 -0.39 -25.98 -0.57
N LEU A 330 -1.01 -25.78 -1.74
CA LEU A 330 -2.13 -26.60 -2.20
C LEU A 330 -1.72 -28.02 -2.62
N ILE A 331 -0.55 -28.21 -3.21
CA ILE A 331 -0.17 -29.49 -3.85
C ILE A 331 0.96 -30.24 -3.13
N SER A 332 1.36 -29.76 -1.95
CA SER A 332 2.32 -30.44 -1.07
C SER A 332 1.80 -31.77 -0.50
N THR A 333 0.48 -31.98 -0.49
CA THR A 333 -0.18 -33.22 -0.04
C THR A 333 -0.78 -33.99 -1.21
N GLU A 334 -0.92 -35.32 -1.09
CA GLU A 334 -1.45 -36.15 -2.18
C GLU A 334 -2.92 -35.79 -2.52
N ALA A 335 -3.73 -35.53 -1.50
CA ALA A 335 -5.12 -35.10 -1.66
C ALA A 335 -5.25 -33.72 -2.31
N GLY A 336 -4.40 -32.76 -1.90
CA GLY A 336 -4.37 -31.42 -2.47
C GLY A 336 -3.83 -31.40 -3.91
N TYR A 337 -2.89 -32.28 -4.23
CA TYR A 337 -2.38 -32.47 -5.58
C TYR A 337 -3.47 -33.03 -6.51
N GLU A 338 -4.18 -34.08 -6.09
CA GLU A 338 -5.23 -34.70 -6.90
C GLU A 338 -6.40 -33.74 -7.14
N SER A 339 -6.81 -32.95 -6.14
CA SER A 339 -7.90 -31.97 -6.28
C SER A 339 -7.53 -30.77 -7.16
N THR A 340 -6.29 -30.28 -7.08
CA THR A 340 -5.87 -29.06 -7.78
C THR A 340 -5.35 -29.35 -9.19
N VAL A 341 -4.60 -30.43 -9.36
CA VAL A 341 -4.03 -30.85 -10.67
C VAL A 341 -5.00 -31.75 -11.42
N GLY A 342 -5.83 -32.55 -10.74
CA GLY A 342 -6.79 -33.47 -11.34
C GLY A 342 -6.18 -34.82 -11.77
N SER A 343 -5.04 -35.22 -11.21
CA SER A 343 -4.41 -36.52 -11.45
C SER A 343 -3.56 -36.94 -10.26
N LYS A 344 -3.42 -38.26 -10.04
CA LYS A 344 -2.61 -38.81 -8.95
C LYS A 344 -1.15 -38.35 -9.04
N PRO A 345 -0.54 -37.91 -7.91
CA PRO A 345 0.85 -37.48 -7.90
C PRO A 345 1.82 -38.64 -8.11
N ARG A 346 2.94 -38.37 -8.77
CA ARG A 346 4.10 -39.29 -8.82
C ARG A 346 5.16 -38.76 -7.89
N ARG A 347 5.62 -39.57 -6.92
CA ARG A 347 6.72 -39.20 -6.03
C ARG A 347 8.03 -39.19 -6.81
N LYS A 348 8.88 -38.21 -6.54
CA LYS A 348 10.22 -38.15 -7.13
C LYS A 348 11.04 -39.36 -6.67
N VAL A 349 11.68 -40.06 -7.61
CA VAL A 349 12.60 -41.14 -7.28
C VAL A 349 13.90 -40.53 -6.77
N THR A 350 14.16 -40.60 -5.47
CA THR A 350 15.47 -40.27 -4.91
C THR A 350 16.47 -41.32 -5.38
N LYS A 351 17.40 -40.97 -6.28
CA LYS A 351 18.55 -41.83 -6.56
C LYS A 351 19.33 -41.95 -5.25
N LEU A 352 19.36 -43.15 -4.66
CA LEU A 352 20.32 -43.46 -3.59
C LEU A 352 21.72 -43.13 -4.10
N ALA A 353 22.47 -42.33 -3.34
CA ALA A 353 23.89 -42.14 -3.57
C ALA A 353 24.55 -43.53 -3.53
N THR A 354 25.09 -43.97 -4.66
CA THR A 354 25.92 -45.18 -4.74
C THR A 354 27.05 -45.06 -3.73
N GLY A 355 26.98 -45.86 -2.67
CA GLY A 355 27.97 -45.92 -1.62
C GLY A 355 29.36 -46.18 -2.20
N LYS A 356 30.29 -45.27 -1.93
CA LYS A 356 31.70 -45.42 -2.24
C LYS A 356 32.20 -46.66 -1.50
N LYS A 357 32.54 -47.70 -2.26
CA LYS A 357 33.11 -48.98 -1.78
C LYS A 357 34.25 -48.69 -0.80
N ALA A 358 34.10 -49.09 0.46
CA ALA A 358 35.19 -49.10 1.42
C ALA A 358 36.26 -50.07 0.93
N ALA A 359 37.45 -49.54 0.60
CA ALA A 359 38.61 -50.35 0.27
C ALA A 359 39.06 -51.07 1.54
N ASN A 360 38.87 -52.39 1.52
CA ASN A 360 39.41 -53.32 2.49
C ASN A 360 40.94 -53.29 2.37
N ARG A 361 41.66 -52.66 3.31
CA ARG A 361 43.09 -52.88 3.51
C ARG A 361 43.24 -53.86 4.66
N THR A 362 43.37 -55.12 4.26
CA THR A 362 44.06 -56.17 5.00
C THR A 362 45.44 -55.68 5.45
N GLY A 363 45.75 -55.89 6.72
CA GLY A 363 47.05 -55.62 7.32
C GLY A 363 47.12 -56.20 8.72
N ALA A 364 46.98 -57.53 8.82
CA ALA A 364 47.48 -58.28 9.96
C ALA A 364 48.96 -58.62 9.71
N SER A 365 49.72 -58.48 10.77
CA SER A 365 51.16 -58.68 10.97
C SER A 365 51.77 -59.96 10.37
N ALA A 366 52.94 -59.81 9.75
CA ALA A 366 54.15 -60.62 9.97
C ALA A 366 55.34 -59.94 9.27
#